data_AF-A0A923QCJ4-F1
#
_entry.id   AF-A0A923QCJ4-F1
#
_cell.length_a   1.000
_cell.length_b   1.000
_cell.length_c   1.000
_cell.angle_alpha   90.00
_cell.angle_beta   90.00
_cell.angle_gamma   90.00
#
_symmetry.space_group_name_H-M   'P 1'
#
loop_
_entity.id
_entity.type
_entity.pdbx_description
1 polymer ?
#
loop_
_entity_poly.entity_id
_entity_poly.type
_entity_poly.pdbx_seq_one_letter_code
_entity_poly.pdbx_strand_id
1 'polypeptide(L)'
;MSSPAYRYGSWSGGRDPLEPPYDVAAALDEIGEAGLDGASPRQALRDLMRRGADGLRGLDDLRRQVAKRQRQARQQGQLDGTLQEVRELLEQALELERAALFPDPDDSARMAELELDTLPTDTARAVQAHKPFPWRSPDAKAAYDQIEDLLRREVLDSQFKGMKDALANADPAAMQAVKDMLADLNAMLDADATGQHTQEQFDDFMAKHGEFFTSDGGQPQTLEELVDDLARRAAAQQRLMDSLSPQQRQELGELMQGAMDMDLAAQLAQLGDSLRNARPDLPWGGRERMRGEQGMGMGDATTALEELADLDDLEAALGQDYPGASLDDVDEAAVQRALGRGAVDDVAALRRIERELLEQGYLVRDSRGSLELSPRAVRRVGA
;
A
#
# COMPACT_ATOMS: atom_id res chain seq x y z
N MET A 1 16.05 2.86 -42.72
CA MET A 1 14.64 2.77 -42.30
C MET A 1 14.54 1.58 -41.36
N SER A 2 14.61 1.82 -40.04
CA SER A 2 14.48 0.73 -39.05
C SER A 2 13.01 0.36 -38.93
N SER A 3 12.70 -0.91 -39.22
CA SER A 3 11.39 -1.48 -38.91
C SER A 3 11.19 -1.50 -37.39
N PRO A 4 9.98 -1.19 -36.87
CA PRO A 4 9.70 -1.31 -35.46
C PRO A 4 9.87 -2.78 -35.04
N ALA A 5 10.74 -3.02 -34.06
CA ALA A 5 10.94 -4.34 -33.49
C ALA A 5 9.77 -4.65 -32.55
N TYR A 6 8.87 -5.53 -33.00
CA TYR A 6 7.77 -6.03 -32.16
C TYR A 6 8.35 -6.99 -31.11
N ARG A 7 8.24 -6.62 -29.83
CA ARG A 7 8.51 -7.54 -28.71
C ARG A 7 7.27 -8.38 -28.47
N TYR A 8 7.35 -9.67 -28.77
CA TYR A 8 6.33 -10.64 -28.40
C TYR A 8 6.64 -11.17 -27.00
N GLY A 9 5.70 -10.96 -26.07
CA GLY A 9 5.73 -11.53 -24.71
C GLY A 9 4.64 -12.60 -24.56
N SER A 10 4.77 -13.47 -23.56
CA SER A 10 3.74 -14.45 -23.20
C SER A 10 2.44 -13.74 -22.80
N TRP A 11 1.30 -14.26 -23.26
CA TRP A 11 -0.03 -13.75 -22.91
C TRP A 11 -0.26 -13.81 -21.39
N SER A 12 -0.41 -12.65 -20.76
CA SER A 12 -0.53 -12.49 -19.30
C SER A 12 -1.99 -12.46 -18.79
N GLY A 13 -2.94 -12.94 -19.61
CA GLY A 13 -4.38 -12.91 -19.33
C GLY A 13 -5.06 -11.62 -19.81
N GLY A 14 -6.39 -11.65 -19.87
CA GLY A 14 -7.23 -10.57 -20.42
C GLY A 14 -8.16 -11.05 -21.55
N ARG A 15 -8.78 -10.11 -22.26
CA ARG A 15 -9.53 -10.39 -23.51
C ARG A 15 -8.53 -10.58 -24.65
N ASP A 16 -8.77 -11.52 -25.57
CA ASP A 16 -7.83 -11.80 -26.67
C ASP A 16 -7.52 -10.49 -27.45
N PRO A 17 -6.25 -10.08 -27.58
CA PRO A 17 -5.88 -8.82 -28.24
C PRO A 17 -6.20 -8.82 -29.74
N LEU A 18 -6.55 -9.98 -30.30
CA LEU A 18 -7.04 -10.16 -31.67
C LEU A 18 -8.57 -10.23 -31.76
N GLU A 19 -9.29 -10.26 -30.64
CA GLU A 19 -10.75 -10.23 -30.65
C GLU A 19 -11.24 -8.86 -31.13
N PRO A 20 -12.25 -8.80 -32.01
CA PRO A 20 -12.79 -7.53 -32.47
C PRO A 20 -13.28 -6.69 -31.29
N PRO A 21 -13.11 -5.35 -31.34
CA PRO A 21 -13.58 -4.46 -30.29
C PRO A 21 -15.07 -4.66 -30.06
N TYR A 22 -15.53 -4.35 -28.85
CA TYR A 22 -16.94 -4.44 -28.48
C TYR A 22 -17.81 -3.72 -29.52
N ASP A 23 -18.86 -4.40 -30.00
CA ASP A 23 -19.72 -3.84 -31.04
C ASP A 23 -20.61 -2.74 -30.45
N VAL A 24 -20.34 -1.49 -30.82
CA VAL A 24 -21.16 -0.33 -30.44
C VAL A 24 -22.60 -0.48 -30.87
N ALA A 25 -22.88 -1.28 -31.92
CA ALA A 25 -24.24 -1.63 -32.29
C ALA A 25 -24.96 -2.38 -31.16
N ALA A 26 -24.32 -3.40 -30.58
CA ALA A 26 -24.91 -4.19 -29.51
C ALA A 26 -25.17 -3.33 -28.26
N ALA A 27 -24.23 -2.43 -27.91
CA ALA A 27 -24.45 -1.46 -26.82
C ALA A 27 -25.64 -0.53 -27.10
N LEU A 28 -25.79 -0.07 -28.35
CA LEU A 28 -26.89 0.79 -28.74
C LEU A 28 -28.24 0.05 -28.70
N ASP A 29 -28.27 -1.21 -29.12
CA ASP A 29 -29.47 -2.04 -29.11
C ASP A 29 -29.93 -2.29 -27.66
N GLU A 30 -29.02 -2.59 -26.74
CA GLU A 30 -29.32 -2.75 -25.32
C GLU A 30 -29.82 -1.44 -24.66
N ILE A 31 -29.21 -0.31 -25.01
CA ILE A 31 -29.69 1.02 -24.58
C ILE A 31 -31.08 1.31 -25.16
N GLY A 32 -31.30 0.91 -26.41
CA GLY A 32 -32.55 1.05 -27.11
C GLY A 32 -33.68 0.25 -26.47
N GLU A 33 -33.45 -1.02 -26.16
CA GLU A 33 -34.38 -1.92 -25.47
C GLU A 33 -34.75 -1.37 -24.09
N ALA A 34 -33.77 -0.95 -23.29
CA ALA A 34 -34.01 -0.30 -22.01
C ALA A 34 -34.83 1.01 -22.16
N GLY A 35 -34.60 1.76 -23.23
CA GLY A 35 -35.39 2.94 -23.57
C GLY A 35 -36.86 2.62 -23.88
N LEU A 36 -37.13 1.49 -24.56
CA LEU A 36 -38.49 1.00 -24.81
C LEU A 36 -39.18 0.56 -23.51
N ASP A 37 -38.42 0.04 -22.55
CA ASP A 37 -38.88 -0.29 -21.19
C ASP A 37 -39.05 0.94 -20.27
N GLY A 38 -38.79 2.14 -20.79
CA GLY A 38 -39.01 3.41 -20.10
C GLY A 38 -37.81 3.97 -19.34
N ALA A 39 -36.62 3.37 -19.48
CA ALA A 39 -35.39 3.92 -18.93
C ALA A 39 -34.93 5.15 -19.73
N SER A 40 -34.34 6.13 -19.05
CA SER A 40 -33.65 7.21 -19.76
C SER A 40 -32.38 6.68 -20.44
N PRO A 41 -31.93 7.24 -21.58
CA PRO A 41 -30.68 6.83 -22.24
C PRO A 41 -29.46 6.89 -21.32
N ARG A 42 -29.43 7.89 -20.42
CA ARG A 42 -28.41 8.00 -19.37
C ARG A 42 -28.44 6.83 -18.39
N GLN A 43 -29.63 6.42 -17.96
CA GLN A 43 -29.80 5.30 -17.04
C GLN A 43 -29.45 3.97 -17.73
N ALA A 44 -29.90 3.79 -18.97
CA ALA A 44 -29.57 2.62 -19.77
C ALA A 44 -28.06 2.47 -20.01
N LEU A 45 -27.37 3.55 -20.37
CA LEU A 45 -25.90 3.55 -20.48
C LEU A 45 -25.23 3.21 -19.15
N ARG A 46 -25.71 3.79 -18.03
CA ARG A 46 -25.17 3.47 -16.70
C ARG A 46 -25.37 2.00 -16.35
N ASP A 47 -26.53 1.44 -16.61
CA ASP A 47 -26.85 0.05 -16.32
C ASP A 47 -26.06 -0.92 -17.21
N LEU A 48 -25.79 -0.54 -18.47
CA LEU A 48 -24.86 -1.22 -19.37
C LEU A 48 -23.44 -1.20 -18.81
N MET A 49 -22.92 -0.03 -18.39
CA MET A 49 -21.57 0.06 -17.83
C MET A 49 -21.42 -0.73 -16.53
N ARG A 50 -22.46 -0.73 -15.68
CA ARG A 50 -22.46 -1.46 -14.42
C ARG A 50 -22.50 -2.97 -14.61
N ARG A 51 -23.41 -3.47 -15.46
CA ARG A 51 -23.58 -4.92 -15.68
C ARG A 51 -22.56 -5.50 -16.65
N GLY A 52 -22.06 -4.70 -17.59
CA GLY A 52 -21.33 -5.19 -18.75
C GLY A 52 -22.28 -5.84 -19.76
N ALA A 53 -21.74 -6.31 -20.89
CA ALA A 53 -22.50 -6.92 -21.97
C ALA A 53 -21.62 -7.83 -22.83
N ASP A 54 -22.20 -8.85 -23.47
CA ASP A 54 -21.54 -9.77 -24.42
C ASP A 54 -20.09 -10.19 -24.05
N GLY A 55 -19.93 -10.72 -22.83
CA GLY A 55 -18.63 -11.20 -22.33
C GLY A 55 -17.69 -10.11 -21.78
N LEU A 56 -18.04 -8.83 -21.91
CA LEU A 56 -17.39 -7.72 -21.23
C LEU A 56 -17.83 -7.65 -19.77
N ARG A 57 -16.87 -7.66 -18.84
CA ARG A 57 -17.17 -7.49 -17.41
C ARG A 57 -17.54 -6.04 -17.13
N GLY A 58 -18.67 -5.84 -16.46
CA GLY A 58 -19.10 -4.51 -16.02
C GLY A 58 -18.41 -4.03 -14.74
N LEU A 59 -18.65 -2.77 -14.39
CA LEU A 59 -18.13 -2.17 -13.15
C LEU A 59 -18.58 -2.94 -11.90
N ASP A 60 -19.80 -3.50 -11.87
CA ASP A 60 -20.28 -4.30 -10.73
C ASP A 60 -19.45 -5.58 -10.57
N ASP A 61 -18.93 -6.16 -11.65
CA ASP A 61 -18.07 -7.35 -11.60
C ASP A 61 -16.68 -7.01 -11.08
N LEU A 62 -16.12 -5.88 -11.54
CA LEU A 62 -14.85 -5.35 -11.04
C LEU A 62 -14.95 -5.01 -9.55
N ARG A 63 -16.02 -4.31 -9.12
CA ARG A 63 -16.30 -4.03 -7.70
C ARG A 63 -16.41 -5.30 -6.87
N ARG A 64 -17.05 -6.35 -7.38
CA ARG A 64 -17.10 -7.65 -6.68
C ARG A 64 -15.71 -8.27 -6.50
N GLN A 65 -14.81 -8.10 -7.47
CA GLN A 65 -13.42 -8.55 -7.37
C GLN A 65 -12.63 -7.70 -6.37
N VAL A 66 -12.77 -6.38 -6.39
CA VAL A 66 -12.17 -5.47 -5.40
C VAL A 66 -12.63 -5.84 -3.99
N ALA A 67 -13.94 -6.00 -3.77
CA ALA A 67 -14.48 -6.42 -2.48
C ALA A 67 -13.96 -7.79 -2.04
N LYS A 68 -13.67 -8.69 -2.98
CA LYS A 68 -13.03 -9.97 -2.67
C LYS A 68 -11.57 -9.77 -2.22
N ARG A 69 -10.81 -8.93 -2.92
CA ARG A 69 -9.43 -8.57 -2.55
C ARG A 69 -9.37 -7.88 -1.19
N GLN A 70 -10.24 -6.92 -0.91
CA GLN A 70 -10.34 -6.26 0.41
C GLN A 70 -10.59 -7.28 1.52
N ARG A 71 -11.46 -8.27 1.31
CA ARG A 71 -11.69 -9.34 2.28
C ARG A 71 -10.44 -10.21 2.49
N GLN A 72 -9.68 -10.49 1.43
CA GLN A 72 -8.45 -11.25 1.51
C GLN A 72 -7.35 -10.47 2.23
N ALA A 73 -7.17 -9.18 1.92
CA ALA A 73 -6.20 -8.32 2.60
C ALA A 73 -6.50 -8.22 4.11
N ARG A 74 -7.77 -8.03 4.51
CA ARG A 74 -8.17 -8.08 5.93
C ARG A 74 -7.94 -9.43 6.61
N GLN A 75 -7.78 -10.51 5.86
CA GLN A 75 -7.53 -11.87 6.38
C GLN A 75 -6.05 -12.23 6.48
N GLN A 76 -5.13 -11.40 5.98
CA GLN A 76 -3.70 -11.70 5.94
C GLN A 76 -3.11 -11.91 7.34
N GLY A 77 -3.56 -11.16 8.35
CA GLY A 77 -3.14 -11.37 9.73
C GLY A 77 -3.58 -10.28 10.70
N GLN A 78 -3.13 -10.35 11.95
CA GLN A 78 -3.34 -9.34 13.00
C GLN A 78 -2.20 -8.31 12.98
N LEU A 79 -2.48 -7.11 13.47
CA LEU A 79 -1.58 -5.95 13.37
C LEU A 79 -0.52 -5.89 14.48
N ASP A 80 -0.60 -6.77 15.48
CA ASP A 80 0.25 -6.81 16.66
C ASP A 80 1.29 -7.94 16.64
N GLY A 81 1.56 -8.52 15.47
CA GLY A 81 2.50 -9.63 15.32
C GLY A 81 3.92 -9.30 15.78
N THR A 82 4.46 -8.12 15.44
CA THR A 82 5.79 -7.69 15.95
C THR A 82 5.83 -7.65 17.48
N LEU A 83 4.78 -7.15 18.14
CA LEU A 83 4.73 -7.12 19.61
C LEU A 83 4.71 -8.52 20.20
N GLN A 84 3.99 -9.44 19.56
CA GLN A 84 3.97 -10.84 19.96
C GLN A 84 5.35 -11.50 19.79
N GLU A 85 6.00 -11.32 18.65
CA GLU A 85 7.33 -11.90 18.39
C GLU A 85 8.39 -11.37 19.36
N VAL A 86 8.36 -10.07 19.68
CA VAL A 86 9.26 -9.48 20.69
C VAL A 86 9.00 -10.07 22.08
N ARG A 87 7.73 -10.31 22.45
CA ARG A 87 7.38 -10.96 23.72
C ARG A 87 7.93 -12.38 23.81
N GLU A 88 7.75 -13.16 22.75
CA GLU A 88 8.20 -14.55 22.67
C GLU A 88 9.73 -14.64 22.75
N LEU A 89 10.46 -13.79 22.01
CA LEU A 89 11.92 -13.72 22.09
C LEU A 89 12.43 -13.27 23.46
N LEU A 90 11.75 -12.30 24.09
CA LEU A 90 12.10 -11.85 25.43
C LEU A 90 11.89 -12.97 26.46
N GLU A 91 10.74 -13.65 26.42
CA GLU A 91 10.45 -14.78 27.30
C GLU A 91 11.51 -15.88 27.14
N GLN A 92 11.86 -16.22 25.90
CA GLN A 92 12.91 -17.19 25.60
C GLN A 92 14.28 -16.76 26.18
N ALA A 93 14.67 -15.49 26.01
CA ALA A 93 15.92 -14.97 26.57
C ALA A 93 15.95 -15.08 28.10
N LEU A 94 14.84 -14.70 28.76
CA LEU A 94 14.71 -14.76 30.21
C LEU A 94 14.74 -16.20 30.74
N GLU A 95 14.09 -17.14 30.05
CA GLU A 95 14.12 -18.57 30.41
C GLU A 95 15.53 -19.16 30.30
N LEU A 96 16.24 -18.86 29.21
CA LEU A 96 17.61 -19.32 28.99
C LEU A 96 18.57 -18.76 30.03
N GLU A 97 18.40 -17.50 30.43
CA GLU A 97 19.23 -16.88 31.46
C GLU A 97 18.94 -17.49 32.83
N ARG A 98 17.66 -17.66 33.21
CA ARG A 98 17.29 -18.33 34.47
C ARG A 98 17.85 -19.75 34.54
N ALA A 99 17.84 -20.49 33.43
CA ALA A 99 18.41 -21.83 33.36
C ALA A 99 19.94 -21.83 33.57
N ALA A 100 20.64 -20.79 33.10
CA ALA A 100 22.08 -20.64 33.29
C ALA A 100 22.44 -20.17 34.71
N LEU A 101 21.61 -19.33 35.33
CA LEU A 101 21.81 -18.81 36.69
C LEU A 101 21.50 -19.86 37.78
N PHE A 102 20.50 -20.72 37.54
CA PHE A 102 20.06 -21.72 38.51
C PHE A 102 21.17 -22.61 39.12
N PRO A 103 22.06 -23.24 38.32
CA PRO A 103 23.15 -24.07 38.85
C PRO A 103 24.31 -23.26 39.44
N ASP A 104 24.33 -21.94 39.30
CA ASP A 104 25.44 -21.09 39.68
C ASP A 104 25.36 -20.68 41.17
N PRO A 105 26.39 -20.99 41.99
CA PRO A 105 26.40 -20.64 43.40
C PRO A 105 26.87 -19.21 43.69
N ASP A 106 27.34 -18.44 42.70
CA ASP A 106 27.88 -17.09 42.92
C ASP A 106 26.81 -16.11 43.41
N ASP A 107 27.19 -15.21 44.33
CA ASP A 107 26.32 -14.12 44.79
C ASP A 107 25.85 -13.21 43.64
N SER A 108 26.67 -13.06 42.59
CA SER A 108 26.30 -12.32 41.38
C SER A 108 25.15 -12.97 40.62
N ALA A 109 25.06 -14.31 40.63
CA ALA A 109 23.95 -15.02 40.01
C ALA A 109 22.66 -14.81 40.79
N ARG A 110 22.71 -14.79 42.12
CA ARG A 110 21.55 -14.49 42.98
C ARG A 110 21.06 -13.05 42.81
N MET A 111 21.98 -12.09 42.64
CA MET A 111 21.61 -10.71 42.31
C MET A 111 20.94 -10.61 40.93
N ALA A 112 21.47 -11.29 39.92
CA ALA A 112 20.88 -11.33 38.59
C ALA A 112 19.46 -11.94 38.62
N GLU A 113 19.25 -13.06 39.33
CA GLU A 113 17.92 -13.67 39.52
C GLU A 113 16.91 -12.67 40.13
N LEU A 114 17.32 -11.92 41.15
CA LEU A 114 16.47 -10.89 41.76
C LEU A 114 16.13 -9.76 40.78
N GLU A 115 17.08 -9.35 39.94
CA GLU A 115 16.86 -8.33 38.91
C GLU A 115 15.84 -8.81 37.87
N LEU A 116 15.97 -10.05 37.39
CA LEU A 116 15.01 -10.68 36.48
C LEU A 116 13.60 -10.76 37.07
N ASP A 117 13.46 -10.97 38.38
CA ASP A 117 12.16 -11.04 39.06
C ASP A 117 11.52 -9.66 39.30
N THR A 118 12.30 -8.58 39.22
CA THR A 118 11.80 -7.20 39.35
C THR A 118 11.38 -6.56 38.02
N LEU A 119 11.42 -7.33 36.93
CA LEU A 119 11.10 -6.85 35.60
C LEU A 119 9.68 -6.25 35.51
N PRO A 120 9.53 -5.09 34.83
CA PRO A 120 8.21 -4.60 34.47
C PRO A 120 7.43 -5.65 33.68
N THR A 121 6.13 -5.73 33.92
CA THR A 121 5.22 -6.60 33.12
C THR A 121 5.04 -6.11 31.68
N ASP A 122 5.50 -4.90 31.39
CA ASP A 122 5.45 -4.27 30.08
C ASP A 122 6.69 -4.68 29.26
N THR A 123 6.46 -5.23 28.08
CA THR A 123 7.52 -5.78 27.22
C THR A 123 8.53 -4.71 26.78
N ALA A 124 8.06 -3.52 26.43
CA ALA A 124 8.92 -2.45 25.94
C ALA A 124 9.90 -1.98 27.01
N ARG A 125 9.39 -1.78 28.23
CA ARG A 125 10.23 -1.41 29.37
C ARG A 125 11.17 -2.52 29.80
N ALA A 126 10.73 -3.78 29.74
CA ALA A 126 11.59 -4.92 30.05
C ALA A 126 12.77 -5.01 29.08
N VAL A 127 12.53 -4.84 27.77
CA VAL A 127 13.59 -4.79 26.75
C VAL A 127 14.54 -3.62 27.04
N GLN A 128 14.03 -2.39 27.21
CA GLN A 128 14.89 -1.23 27.47
C GLN A 128 15.71 -1.35 28.76
N ALA A 129 15.14 -1.91 29.82
CA ALA A 129 15.82 -2.10 31.10
C ALA A 129 16.99 -3.09 31.00
N HIS A 130 16.93 -4.05 30.05
CA HIS A 130 17.94 -5.11 29.90
C HIS A 130 19.07 -4.80 28.92
N LYS A 131 19.09 -3.61 28.32
CA LYS A 131 20.19 -3.20 27.43
C LYS A 131 21.59 -3.25 28.10
N PRO A 132 21.77 -2.88 29.39
CA PRO A 132 23.04 -3.05 30.10
C PRO A 132 23.17 -4.39 30.84
N PHE A 133 22.25 -5.35 30.65
CA PHE A 133 22.22 -6.57 31.44
C PHE A 133 23.41 -7.49 31.12
N PRO A 134 24.17 -7.95 32.14
CA PRO A 134 25.34 -8.80 31.93
C PRO A 134 24.92 -10.27 31.74
N TRP A 135 24.32 -10.58 30.58
CA TRP A 135 23.90 -11.93 30.21
C TRP A 135 25.00 -12.97 30.45
N ARG A 136 24.69 -13.99 31.26
CA ARG A 136 25.62 -15.09 31.56
C ARG A 136 25.46 -16.22 30.54
N SER A 137 24.24 -16.42 30.03
CA SER A 137 23.96 -17.34 28.94
C SER A 137 24.26 -16.70 27.58
N PRO A 138 25.14 -17.29 26.75
CA PRO A 138 25.36 -16.81 25.39
C PRO A 138 24.11 -16.97 24.52
N ASP A 139 23.29 -17.99 24.78
CA ASP A 139 22.04 -18.23 24.04
C ASP A 139 20.97 -17.20 24.43
N ALA A 140 20.89 -16.80 25.71
CA ALA A 140 19.99 -15.73 26.15
C ALA A 140 20.38 -14.39 25.54
N LYS A 141 21.69 -14.09 25.53
CA LYS A 141 22.21 -12.90 24.85
C LYS A 141 21.84 -12.89 23.36
N ALA A 142 22.01 -14.02 22.68
CA ALA A 142 21.67 -14.12 21.26
C ALA A 142 20.17 -13.90 21.01
N ALA A 143 19.28 -14.45 21.84
CA ALA A 143 17.84 -14.23 21.75
C ALA A 143 17.47 -12.75 22.01
N TYR A 144 18.13 -12.09 22.96
CA TYR A 144 17.94 -10.66 23.21
C TYR A 144 18.46 -9.80 22.04
N ASP A 145 19.64 -10.09 21.52
CA ASP A 145 20.22 -9.35 20.38
C ASP A 145 19.31 -9.48 19.12
N GLN A 146 18.63 -10.61 18.94
CA GLN A 146 17.61 -10.80 17.89
C GLN A 146 16.41 -9.84 18.00
N ILE A 147 16.04 -9.41 19.21
CA ILE A 147 14.95 -8.43 19.41
C ILE A 147 15.37 -7.08 18.83
N GLU A 148 16.60 -6.63 19.09
CA GLU A 148 17.08 -5.35 18.57
C GLU A 148 17.17 -5.38 17.04
N ASP A 149 17.62 -6.49 16.47
CA ASP A 149 17.71 -6.68 15.02
C ASP A 149 16.32 -6.74 14.36
N LEU A 150 15.36 -7.45 14.97
CA LEU A 150 13.97 -7.50 14.53
C LEU A 150 13.37 -6.09 14.50
N LEU A 151 13.46 -5.36 15.61
CA LEU A 151 12.87 -4.01 15.71
C LEU A 151 13.49 -3.04 14.71
N ARG A 152 14.81 -3.07 14.53
CA ARG A 152 15.50 -2.23 13.54
C ARG A 152 15.00 -2.52 12.13
N ARG A 153 14.87 -3.80 11.77
CA ARG A 153 14.35 -4.23 10.46
C ARG A 153 12.90 -3.82 10.28
N GLU A 154 12.04 -4.05 11.28
CA GLU A 154 10.61 -3.73 11.22
C GLU A 154 10.35 -2.23 11.08
N VAL A 155 11.09 -1.39 11.82
CA VAL A 155 11.01 0.06 11.67
C VAL A 155 11.34 0.47 10.23
N LEU A 156 12.48 0.04 9.70
CA LEU A 156 12.94 0.45 8.38
C LEU A 156 12.05 -0.10 7.27
N ASP A 157 11.63 -1.37 7.36
CA ASP A 157 10.72 -1.96 6.40
C ASP A 157 9.35 -1.30 6.43
N SER A 158 8.86 -0.86 7.60
CA SER A 158 7.61 -0.11 7.68
C SER A 158 7.67 1.23 6.94
N GLN A 159 8.84 1.88 6.89
CA GLN A 159 9.04 3.13 6.15
C GLN A 159 9.28 2.92 4.65
N PHE A 160 10.02 1.88 4.28
CA PHE A 160 10.46 1.64 2.90
C PHE A 160 10.19 0.19 2.51
N LYS A 161 9.40 0.00 1.45
CA LYS A 161 9.07 -1.33 0.95
C LYS A 161 10.32 -2.01 0.35
N GLY A 162 10.57 -3.27 0.73
CA GLY A 162 11.66 -4.06 0.14
C GLY A 162 13.02 -3.86 0.81
N MET A 163 13.07 -3.09 1.90
CA MET A 163 14.31 -2.84 2.64
C MET A 163 14.85 -4.11 3.34
N LYS A 164 14.00 -5.12 3.57
CA LYS A 164 14.39 -6.42 4.16
C LYS A 164 15.56 -7.08 3.43
N ASP A 165 15.57 -7.03 2.09
CA ASP A 165 16.60 -7.68 1.28
C ASP A 165 17.90 -6.85 1.25
N ALA A 166 17.79 -5.52 1.24
CA ALA A 166 18.94 -4.61 1.28
C ALA A 166 19.68 -4.65 2.63
N LEU A 167 18.95 -4.87 3.73
CA LEU A 167 19.48 -4.91 5.09
C LEU A 167 19.63 -6.32 5.66
N ALA A 168 19.59 -7.36 4.81
CA ALA A 168 19.75 -8.75 5.24
C ALA A 168 21.05 -8.99 6.04
N ASN A 169 22.07 -8.16 5.82
CA ASN A 169 23.23 -8.03 6.70
C ASN A 169 23.16 -6.65 7.37
N ALA A 170 22.77 -6.62 8.66
CA ALA A 170 22.62 -5.40 9.45
C ALA A 170 23.98 -4.76 9.82
N ASP A 171 24.82 -4.47 8.82
CA ASP A 171 26.13 -3.89 9.02
C ASP A 171 26.05 -2.37 9.29
N PRO A 172 26.97 -1.81 10.09
CA PRO A 172 27.02 -0.37 10.38
C PRO A 172 27.11 0.51 9.12
N ALA A 173 27.73 0.00 8.05
CA ALA A 173 27.84 0.70 6.78
C ALA A 173 26.49 0.87 6.08
N ALA A 174 25.61 -0.15 6.15
CA ALA A 174 24.27 -0.08 5.57
C ALA A 174 23.42 0.97 6.31
N MET A 175 23.54 1.03 7.64
CA MET A 175 22.86 2.06 8.43
C MET A 175 23.32 3.48 8.09
N GLN A 176 24.61 3.67 7.81
CA GLN A 176 25.09 4.99 7.36
C GLN A 176 24.51 5.34 5.98
N ALA A 177 24.45 4.39 5.05
CA ALA A 177 23.85 4.63 3.73
C ALA A 177 22.37 5.02 3.82
N VAL A 178 21.60 4.38 4.71
CA VAL A 178 20.19 4.73 4.98
C VAL A 178 20.06 6.16 5.51
N LYS A 179 20.95 6.58 6.41
CA LYS A 179 20.95 7.96 6.93
C LYS A 179 21.33 8.98 5.86
N ASP A 180 22.35 8.68 5.05
CA ASP A 180 22.76 9.55 3.96
C ASP A 180 21.62 9.70 2.94
N MET A 181 20.91 8.60 2.63
CA MET A 181 19.70 8.62 1.80
C MET A 181 18.60 9.50 2.41
N LEU A 182 18.28 9.33 3.70
CA LEU A 182 17.25 10.09 4.37
C LEU A 182 17.58 11.59 4.45
N ALA A 183 18.84 11.94 4.67
CA ALA A 183 19.31 13.31 4.64
C ALA A 183 19.16 13.94 3.24
N ASP A 184 19.60 13.24 2.20
CA ASP A 184 19.45 13.68 0.81
C ASP A 184 17.97 13.79 0.39
N LEU A 185 17.13 12.85 0.82
CA LEU A 185 15.68 12.87 0.58
C LEU A 185 15.03 14.08 1.26
N ASN A 186 15.31 14.31 2.54
CA ASN A 186 14.77 15.47 3.27
C ASN A 186 15.18 16.80 2.61
N ALA A 187 16.45 16.92 2.19
CA ALA A 187 16.92 18.10 1.47
C ALA A 187 16.18 18.31 0.14
N MET A 188 15.85 17.22 -0.56
CA MET A 188 15.06 17.27 -1.80
C MET A 188 13.61 17.69 -1.55
N LEU A 189 12.96 17.15 -0.52
CA LEU A 189 11.60 17.54 -0.15
C LEU A 189 11.52 19.00 0.28
N ASP A 190 12.53 19.51 0.98
CA ASP A 190 12.64 20.93 1.34
C ASP A 190 12.81 21.82 0.09
N ALA A 191 13.59 21.36 -0.90
CA ALA A 191 13.73 22.05 -2.17
C ALA A 191 12.41 22.08 -2.97
N ASP A 192 11.65 20.98 -2.97
CA ASP A 192 10.34 20.89 -3.60
C ASP A 192 9.32 21.82 -2.92
N ALA A 193 9.26 21.81 -1.59
CA ALA A 193 8.40 22.69 -0.80
C ALA A 193 8.67 24.19 -1.05
N THR A 194 9.87 24.55 -1.49
CA THR A 194 10.26 25.92 -1.86
C THR A 194 10.19 26.20 -3.37
N GLY A 195 9.76 25.23 -4.18
CA GLY A 195 9.66 25.35 -5.64
C GLY A 195 11.02 25.39 -6.35
N GLN A 196 12.08 24.90 -5.71
CA GLN A 196 13.46 24.88 -6.22
C GLN A 196 13.90 23.50 -6.72
N HIS A 197 13.02 22.50 -6.66
CA HIS A 197 13.30 21.15 -7.15
C HIS A 197 13.57 21.13 -8.66
N THR A 198 14.60 20.39 -9.06
CA THR A 198 14.89 20.08 -10.47
C THR A 198 14.95 18.58 -10.70
N GLN A 199 14.52 18.14 -11.89
CA GLN A 199 14.62 16.73 -12.29
C GLN A 199 16.06 16.21 -12.20
N GLU A 200 17.07 17.06 -12.46
CA GLU A 200 18.49 16.69 -12.31
C GLU A 200 18.85 16.30 -10.86
N GLN A 201 18.30 16.99 -9.85
CA GLN A 201 18.49 16.62 -8.45
C GLN A 201 17.86 15.26 -8.13
N PHE A 202 16.68 14.98 -8.69
CA PHE A 202 16.04 13.68 -8.55
C PHE A 202 16.84 12.57 -9.23
N ASP A 203 17.32 12.79 -10.45
CA ASP A 203 18.13 11.82 -11.19
C ASP A 203 19.44 11.51 -10.45
N ASP A 204 20.10 12.54 -9.89
CA ASP A 204 21.30 12.39 -9.06
C ASP A 204 21.04 11.60 -7.77
N PHE A 205 19.88 11.81 -7.14
CA PHE A 205 19.45 11.03 -5.97
C PHE A 205 19.20 9.57 -6.33
N MET A 206 18.47 9.31 -7.41
CA MET A 206 18.20 7.95 -7.87
C MET A 206 19.48 7.22 -8.31
N ALA A 207 20.46 7.94 -8.85
CA ALA A 207 21.76 7.37 -9.17
C ALA A 207 22.55 6.94 -7.93
N LYS A 208 22.38 7.62 -6.79
CA LYS A 208 23.05 7.31 -5.53
C LYS A 208 22.31 6.28 -4.68
N HIS A 209 20.98 6.41 -4.60
CA HIS A 209 20.14 5.74 -3.61
C HIS A 209 19.03 4.87 -4.21
N GLY A 210 18.96 4.78 -5.54
CA GLY A 210 17.88 4.06 -6.24
C GLY A 210 17.76 2.56 -5.90
N GLU A 211 18.80 1.97 -5.31
CA GLU A 211 18.78 0.58 -4.81
C GLU A 211 17.73 0.36 -3.71
N PHE A 212 17.45 1.38 -2.90
CA PHE A 212 16.47 1.32 -1.81
C PHE A 212 15.01 1.41 -2.28
N PHE A 213 14.78 1.76 -3.56
CA PHE A 213 13.45 1.98 -4.13
C PHE A 213 13.07 0.91 -5.17
N THR A 214 13.60 -0.30 -5.03
CA THR A 214 13.33 -1.42 -5.92
C THR A 214 12.05 -2.17 -5.53
N SER A 215 10.90 -1.52 -5.69
CA SER A 215 9.60 -2.12 -5.36
C SER A 215 9.00 -2.92 -6.54
N ASP A 216 8.00 -3.78 -6.26
CA ASP A 216 7.25 -4.55 -7.28
C ASP A 216 6.63 -3.67 -8.41
N GLY A 217 6.49 -2.36 -8.17
CA GLY A 217 5.96 -1.38 -9.13
C GLY A 217 6.99 -0.76 -10.06
N GLY A 218 8.29 -1.05 -9.87
CA GLY A 218 9.39 -0.37 -10.55
C GLY A 218 9.96 0.78 -9.71
N GLN A 219 11.00 1.43 -10.23
CA GLN A 219 11.58 2.63 -9.62
C GLN A 219 10.76 3.87 -10.03
N PRO A 220 10.54 4.82 -9.10
CA PRO A 220 9.86 6.08 -9.42
C PRO A 220 10.66 6.85 -10.48
N GLN A 221 9.96 7.48 -11.42
CA GLN A 221 10.57 8.27 -12.50
C GLN A 221 10.65 9.76 -12.16
N THR A 222 9.85 10.19 -11.20
CA THR A 222 9.80 11.58 -10.75
C THR A 222 9.73 11.68 -9.23
N LEU A 223 10.09 12.85 -8.70
CA LEU A 223 9.92 13.13 -7.27
C LEU A 223 8.47 13.02 -6.82
N GLU A 224 7.52 13.43 -7.67
CA GLU A 224 6.08 13.38 -7.34
C GLU A 224 5.61 11.93 -7.13
N GLU A 225 6.02 11.01 -8.00
CA GLU A 225 5.75 9.57 -7.85
C GLU A 225 6.38 9.01 -6.57
N LEU A 226 7.66 9.33 -6.31
CA LEU A 226 8.34 8.90 -5.09
C LEU A 226 7.63 9.43 -3.82
N VAL A 227 7.20 10.69 -3.83
CA VAL A 227 6.47 11.31 -2.72
C VAL A 227 5.10 10.67 -2.53
N ASP A 228 4.37 10.34 -3.61
CA ASP A 228 3.09 9.63 -3.50
C ASP A 228 3.28 8.28 -2.81
N ASP A 229 4.24 7.46 -3.28
CA ASP A 229 4.50 6.14 -2.73
C ASP A 229 4.89 6.21 -1.24
N LEU A 230 5.81 7.11 -0.89
CA LEU A 230 6.24 7.30 0.50
C LEU A 230 5.10 7.83 1.38
N ALA A 231 4.30 8.78 0.89
CA ALA A 231 3.21 9.35 1.66
C ALA A 231 2.08 8.34 1.89
N ARG A 232 1.73 7.52 0.88
CA ARG A 232 0.76 6.42 1.01
C ARG A 232 1.20 5.42 2.08
N ARG A 233 2.48 5.05 2.07
CA ARG A 233 3.06 4.14 3.06
C ARG A 233 3.08 4.74 4.46
N ALA A 234 3.49 5.99 4.61
CA ALA A 234 3.47 6.70 5.89
C ALA A 234 2.04 6.84 6.44
N ALA A 235 1.05 7.10 5.59
CA ALA A 235 -0.36 7.12 5.97
C ALA A 235 -0.87 5.73 6.39
N ALA A 236 -0.44 4.65 5.72
CA ALA A 236 -0.74 3.28 6.12
C ALA A 236 -0.13 2.93 7.49
N GLN A 237 1.11 3.35 7.77
CA GLN A 237 1.75 3.18 9.08
C GLN A 237 1.01 3.95 10.19
N GLN A 238 0.55 5.18 9.93
CA GLN A 238 -0.22 5.92 10.90
C GLN A 238 -1.56 5.21 11.21
N ARG A 239 -2.23 4.66 10.18
CA ARG A 239 -3.43 3.82 10.35
C ARG A 239 -3.14 2.53 11.11
N LEU A 240 -1.96 1.91 10.92
CA LEU A 240 -1.51 0.77 11.71
C LEU A 240 -1.50 1.13 13.20
N MET A 241 -0.79 2.21 13.55
CA MET A 241 -0.72 2.70 14.92
C MET A 241 -2.11 3.04 15.47
N ASP A 242 -2.96 3.64 14.65
CA ASP A 242 -4.32 3.99 15.03
C ASP A 242 -5.20 2.77 15.31
N SER A 243 -4.94 1.66 14.62
CA SER A 243 -5.67 0.40 14.73
C SER A 243 -5.26 -0.43 15.95
N LEU A 244 -4.07 -0.21 16.49
CA LEU A 244 -3.62 -0.81 17.75
C LEU A 244 -4.34 -0.20 18.97
N SER A 245 -4.43 -0.98 20.05
CA SER A 245 -4.92 -0.47 21.34
C SER A 245 -3.98 0.62 21.90
N PRO A 246 -4.46 1.53 22.78
CA PRO A 246 -3.62 2.57 23.36
C PRO A 246 -2.36 2.03 24.04
N GLN A 247 -2.48 0.88 24.72
CA GLN A 247 -1.36 0.21 25.39
C GLN A 247 -0.36 -0.35 24.37
N GLN A 248 -0.83 -1.12 23.37
CA GLN A 248 0.03 -1.66 22.32
C GLN A 248 0.74 -0.57 21.51
N ARG A 249 0.06 0.53 21.22
CA ARG A 249 0.65 1.68 20.52
C ARG A 249 1.77 2.31 21.34
N GLN A 250 1.57 2.46 22.65
CA GLN A 250 2.61 2.97 23.54
C GLN A 250 3.80 2.01 23.61
N GLU A 251 3.55 0.72 23.84
CA GLU A 251 4.60 -0.32 23.88
C GLU A 251 5.41 -0.35 22.58
N LEU A 252 4.74 -0.39 21.42
CA LEU A 252 5.40 -0.40 20.12
C LEU A 252 6.20 0.88 19.89
N GLY A 253 5.64 2.04 20.25
CA GLY A 253 6.34 3.33 20.15
C GLY A 253 7.62 3.38 20.99
N GLU A 254 7.58 2.86 22.22
CA GLU A 254 8.76 2.77 23.11
C GLU A 254 9.82 1.80 22.53
N LEU A 255 9.41 0.67 21.96
CA LEU A 255 10.32 -0.28 21.29
C LEU A 255 10.98 0.34 20.05
N MET A 256 10.21 1.00 19.19
CA MET A 256 10.72 1.68 17.99
C MET A 256 11.73 2.77 18.35
N GLN A 257 11.43 3.59 19.38
CA GLN A 257 12.35 4.62 19.85
C GLN A 257 13.67 4.03 20.38
N GLY A 258 13.62 2.87 21.05
CA GLY A 258 14.82 2.19 21.54
C GLY A 258 15.69 1.55 20.45
N ALA A 259 15.07 1.19 19.32
CA ALA A 259 15.74 0.54 18.18
C ALA A 259 16.48 1.54 17.26
N MET A 260 16.12 2.82 17.32
CA MET A 260 16.72 3.89 16.52
C MET A 260 17.69 4.74 17.34
N ASP A 261 18.65 5.37 16.67
CA ASP A 261 19.42 6.45 17.26
C ASP A 261 18.71 7.81 17.06
N MET A 262 19.18 8.83 17.78
CA MET A 262 18.56 10.17 17.79
C MET A 262 18.57 10.85 16.41
N ASP A 263 19.59 10.57 15.61
CA ASP A 263 19.78 11.17 14.29
C ASP A 263 18.79 10.58 13.28
N LEU A 264 18.70 9.24 13.22
CA LEU A 264 17.70 8.54 12.40
C LEU A 264 16.27 8.94 12.80
N ALA A 265 15.99 9.01 14.10
CA ALA A 265 14.68 9.42 14.60
C ALA A 265 14.32 10.85 14.16
N ALA A 266 15.28 11.78 14.16
CA ALA A 266 15.07 13.16 13.69
C ALA A 266 14.79 13.21 12.18
N GLN A 267 15.55 12.47 11.38
CA GLN A 267 15.38 12.43 9.92
C GLN A 267 14.03 11.83 9.50
N LEU A 268 13.57 10.78 10.19
CA LEU A 268 12.25 10.18 9.94
C LEU A 268 11.09 11.08 10.39
N ALA A 269 11.25 11.81 11.50
CA ALA A 269 10.26 12.77 11.95
C ALA A 269 10.10 13.91 10.93
N GLN A 270 11.20 14.46 10.43
CA GLN A 270 11.18 15.47 9.36
C GLN A 270 10.51 14.94 8.10
N LEU A 271 10.87 13.72 7.67
CA LEU A 271 10.28 13.08 6.49
C LEU A 271 8.76 12.95 6.64
N GLY A 272 8.28 12.46 7.79
CA GLY A 272 6.85 12.29 8.04
C GLY A 272 6.06 13.60 7.97
N ASP A 273 6.63 14.69 8.50
CA ASP A 273 6.01 16.03 8.43
C ASP A 273 5.98 16.56 6.99
N SER A 274 7.09 16.41 6.24
CA SER A 274 7.17 16.82 4.84
C SER A 274 6.17 16.06 3.95
N LEU A 275 6.07 14.73 4.11
CA LEU A 275 5.11 13.91 3.35
C LEU A 275 3.65 14.28 3.66
N ARG A 276 3.32 14.56 4.93
CA ARG A 276 1.98 15.00 5.31
C ARG A 276 1.62 16.36 4.73
N ASN A 277 2.58 17.27 4.65
CA ASN A 277 2.39 18.57 4.03
C ASN A 277 2.26 18.46 2.51
N ALA A 278 3.02 17.57 1.87
CA ALA A 278 2.96 17.34 0.44
C ALA A 278 1.64 16.69 0.01
N ARG A 279 1.12 15.74 0.81
CA ARG A 279 -0.08 14.96 0.50
C ARG A 279 -1.14 15.00 1.59
N PRO A 280 -1.75 16.17 1.86
CA PRO A 280 -2.81 16.30 2.88
C PRO A 280 -4.12 15.60 2.48
N ASP A 281 -4.26 15.21 1.22
CA ASP A 281 -5.39 14.49 0.64
C ASP A 281 -5.48 13.01 1.08
N LEU A 282 -4.36 12.42 1.48
CA LEU A 282 -4.30 11.01 1.88
C LEU A 282 -5.01 10.74 3.22
N PRO A 283 -5.50 9.51 3.44
CA PRO A 283 -6.15 9.11 4.69
C PRO A 283 -5.14 8.88 5.81
N TRP A 284 -4.58 9.96 6.35
CA TRP A 284 -3.61 9.94 7.47
C TRP A 284 -4.16 9.40 8.78
N GLY A 285 -5.48 9.25 8.91
CA GLY A 285 -6.13 8.71 10.10
C GLY A 285 -7.12 7.63 9.73
N GLY A 286 -7.46 6.80 10.71
CA GLY A 286 -8.45 5.75 10.53
C GLY A 286 -8.02 4.47 11.22
N ARG A 287 -9.03 3.72 11.68
CA ARG A 287 -8.80 2.41 12.29
C ARG A 287 -9.28 1.35 11.32
N GLU A 288 -8.40 0.41 11.01
CA GLU A 288 -8.72 -0.77 10.25
C GLU A 288 -8.91 -1.97 11.18
N ARG A 289 -9.81 -2.89 10.81
CA ARG A 289 -10.01 -4.11 11.57
C ARG A 289 -9.59 -5.30 10.73
N MET A 290 -8.41 -5.81 11.04
CA MET A 290 -7.95 -7.08 10.49
C MET A 290 -8.64 -8.26 11.20
N ARG A 291 -8.80 -9.36 10.47
CA ARG A 291 -9.52 -10.57 10.89
C ARG A 291 -8.69 -11.84 10.70
N GLY A 292 -7.40 -11.70 10.38
CA GLY A 292 -6.51 -12.85 10.27
C GLY A 292 -6.23 -13.48 11.63
N GLU A 293 -5.75 -14.73 11.60
CA GLU A 293 -5.39 -15.48 12.82
C GLU A 293 -3.91 -15.32 13.18
N GLN A 294 -3.04 -15.15 12.19
CA GLN A 294 -1.58 -15.03 12.36
C GLN A 294 -1.18 -13.57 12.58
N GLY A 295 -0.25 -13.29 13.49
CA GLY A 295 0.33 -11.95 13.63
C GLY A 295 1.19 -11.59 12.42
N MET A 296 1.09 -10.35 11.95
CA MET A 296 1.97 -9.81 10.92
C MET A 296 3.08 -8.95 11.52
N GLY A 297 4.26 -9.00 10.91
CA GLY A 297 5.28 -7.98 11.13
C GLY A 297 4.73 -6.59 10.76
N MET A 298 5.31 -5.54 11.35
CA MET A 298 4.92 -4.16 11.15
C MET A 298 5.02 -3.74 9.69
N GLY A 299 6.07 -4.15 8.99
CA GLY A 299 6.23 -3.85 7.57
C GLY A 299 5.22 -4.55 6.66
N ASP A 300 4.89 -5.80 6.97
CA ASP A 300 3.86 -6.57 6.25
C ASP A 300 2.46 -6.01 6.55
N ALA A 301 2.20 -5.64 7.80
CA ALA A 301 0.96 -5.01 8.23
C ALA A 301 0.75 -3.64 7.57
N THR A 302 1.79 -2.82 7.48
CA THR A 302 1.74 -1.54 6.74
C THR A 302 1.42 -1.77 5.26
N THR A 303 2.06 -2.77 4.63
CA THR A 303 1.80 -3.12 3.22
C THR A 303 0.35 -3.60 3.02
N ALA A 304 -0.19 -4.40 3.94
CA ALA A 304 -1.59 -4.84 3.89
C ALA A 304 -2.58 -3.67 4.00
N LEU A 305 -2.28 -2.68 4.85
CA LEU A 305 -3.11 -1.48 5.02
C LEU A 305 -3.01 -0.51 3.84
N GLU A 306 -1.84 -0.43 3.21
CA GLU A 306 -1.62 0.27 1.96
C GLU A 306 -2.47 -0.36 0.84
N GLU A 307 -2.39 -1.69 0.67
CA GLU A 307 -3.24 -2.43 -0.29
C GLU A 307 -4.74 -2.20 -0.02
N LEU A 308 -5.16 -2.17 1.25
CA LEU A 308 -6.55 -1.88 1.61
C LEU A 308 -7.00 -0.47 1.22
N ALA A 309 -6.16 0.56 1.44
CA ALA A 309 -6.47 1.92 0.99
C ALA A 309 -6.63 1.97 -0.53
N ASP A 310 -5.67 1.42 -1.26
CA ASP A 310 -5.71 1.41 -2.72
C ASP A 310 -6.97 0.71 -3.26
N LEU A 311 -7.38 -0.38 -2.60
CA LEU A 311 -8.62 -1.08 -2.94
C LEU A 311 -9.88 -0.28 -2.60
N ASP A 312 -9.90 0.45 -1.48
CA ASP A 312 -11.01 1.31 -1.09
C ASP A 312 -11.16 2.50 -2.07
N ASP A 313 -10.06 3.12 -2.46
CA ASP A 313 -10.04 4.18 -3.48
C ASP A 313 -10.54 3.66 -4.83
N LEU A 314 -10.07 2.48 -5.24
CA LEU A 314 -10.51 1.83 -6.47
C LEU A 314 -12.01 1.45 -6.42
N GLU A 315 -12.51 0.98 -5.28
CA GLU A 315 -13.94 0.69 -5.12
C GLU A 315 -14.79 1.95 -5.31
N ALA A 316 -14.36 3.07 -4.70
CA ALA A 316 -15.04 4.36 -4.82
C ALA A 316 -15.05 4.86 -6.28
N ALA A 317 -13.90 4.76 -6.97
CA ALA A 317 -13.79 5.14 -8.38
C ALA A 317 -14.67 4.27 -9.29
N LEU A 318 -14.70 2.95 -9.09
CA LEU A 318 -15.56 2.03 -9.85
C LEU A 318 -17.04 2.18 -9.50
N GLY A 319 -17.37 2.72 -8.32
CA GLY A 319 -18.74 2.96 -7.87
C GLY A 319 -19.49 3.99 -8.71
N GLN A 320 -18.77 5.01 -9.23
CA GLN A 320 -19.33 6.11 -10.01
C GLN A 320 -20.52 6.81 -9.30
N ASP A 321 -20.51 6.81 -7.97
CA ASP A 321 -21.63 7.18 -7.11
C ASP A 321 -21.76 8.71 -6.87
N TYR A 322 -20.85 9.52 -7.43
CA TYR A 322 -20.85 10.98 -7.29
C TYR A 322 -21.27 11.74 -8.56
N PRO A 323 -21.85 12.96 -8.42
CA PRO A 323 -22.20 13.78 -9.58
C PRO A 323 -20.98 14.13 -10.43
N GLY A 324 -21.01 13.75 -11.71
CA GLY A 324 -19.92 14.01 -12.64
C GLY A 324 -18.86 12.92 -12.71
N ALA A 325 -19.05 11.80 -11.99
CA ALA A 325 -18.19 10.63 -12.13
C ALA A 325 -18.06 10.22 -13.60
N SER A 326 -16.82 10.09 -14.04
CA SER A 326 -16.46 9.55 -15.35
C SER A 326 -15.67 8.26 -15.14
N LEU A 327 -15.76 7.36 -16.13
CA LEU A 327 -14.81 6.28 -16.21
C LEU A 327 -13.38 6.77 -16.35
N ASP A 328 -13.16 8.00 -16.83
CA ASP A 328 -11.82 8.63 -16.92
C ASP A 328 -11.15 8.84 -15.55
N ASP A 329 -11.93 8.89 -14.47
CA ASP A 329 -11.40 9.06 -13.09
C ASP A 329 -10.77 7.76 -12.54
N VAL A 330 -10.99 6.62 -13.20
CA VAL A 330 -10.45 5.32 -12.79
C VAL A 330 -8.97 5.20 -13.18
N ASP A 331 -8.06 5.11 -12.21
CA ASP A 331 -6.65 4.90 -12.51
C ASP A 331 -6.38 3.49 -13.08
N GLU A 332 -5.86 3.43 -14.31
CA GLU A 332 -5.51 2.17 -14.99
C GLU A 332 -4.38 1.43 -14.26
N ALA A 333 -3.42 2.16 -13.66
CA ALA A 333 -2.33 1.56 -12.90
C ALA A 333 -2.87 0.90 -11.63
N ALA A 334 -3.77 1.56 -10.90
CA ALA A 334 -4.46 0.99 -9.74
C ALA A 334 -5.28 -0.26 -10.12
N VAL A 335 -6.05 -0.22 -11.22
CA VAL A 335 -6.78 -1.39 -11.72
C VAL A 335 -5.83 -2.54 -12.06
N GLN A 336 -4.71 -2.24 -12.72
CA GLN A 336 -3.72 -3.26 -13.09
C GLN A 336 -3.12 -3.93 -11.85
N ARG A 337 -2.72 -3.15 -10.84
CA ARG A 337 -2.13 -3.65 -9.59
C ARG A 337 -3.13 -4.51 -8.81
N ALA A 338 -4.37 -4.04 -8.66
CA ALA A 338 -5.38 -4.71 -7.84
C ALA A 338 -6.02 -5.94 -8.52
N LEU A 339 -6.38 -5.81 -9.80
CA LEU A 339 -7.24 -6.76 -10.52
C LEU A 339 -6.53 -7.44 -11.71
N GLY A 340 -5.37 -6.95 -12.11
CA GLY A 340 -4.60 -7.47 -13.24
C GLY A 340 -5.01 -6.87 -14.58
N ARG A 341 -4.23 -7.20 -15.62
CA ARG A 341 -4.37 -6.63 -16.97
C ARG A 341 -5.76 -6.79 -17.58
N GLY A 342 -6.40 -7.94 -17.38
CA GLY A 342 -7.72 -8.17 -17.95
C GLY A 342 -8.79 -7.18 -17.46
N ALA A 343 -8.69 -6.67 -16.23
CA ALA A 343 -9.60 -5.66 -15.72
C ALA A 343 -9.33 -4.28 -16.35
N VAL A 344 -8.06 -3.98 -16.67
CA VAL A 344 -7.70 -2.76 -17.41
C VAL A 344 -8.34 -2.79 -18.79
N ASP A 345 -8.26 -3.93 -19.48
CA ASP A 345 -8.87 -4.10 -20.80
C ASP A 345 -10.40 -3.90 -20.75
N ASP A 346 -11.06 -4.39 -19.70
CA ASP A 346 -12.51 -4.19 -19.51
C ASP A 346 -12.85 -2.71 -19.30
N VAL A 347 -12.14 -2.00 -18.40
CA VAL A 347 -12.36 -0.57 -18.15
C VAL A 347 -12.10 0.24 -19.43
N ALA A 348 -11.04 -0.08 -20.16
CA ALA A 348 -10.71 0.57 -21.43
C ALA A 348 -11.79 0.32 -22.51
N ALA A 349 -12.37 -0.88 -22.55
CA ALA A 349 -13.47 -1.20 -23.45
C ALA A 349 -14.75 -0.43 -23.07
N LEU A 350 -15.11 -0.35 -21.78
CA LEU A 350 -16.24 0.45 -21.30
C LEU A 350 -16.08 1.94 -21.67
N ARG A 351 -14.88 2.52 -21.44
CA ARG A 351 -14.53 3.89 -21.87
C ARG A 351 -14.67 4.10 -23.37
N ARG A 352 -14.33 3.08 -24.17
CA ARG A 352 -14.45 3.15 -25.63
C ARG A 352 -15.90 3.16 -26.08
N ILE A 353 -16.74 2.31 -25.49
CA ILE A 353 -18.18 2.27 -25.78
C ILE A 353 -18.82 3.64 -25.53
N GLU A 354 -18.56 4.23 -24.35
CA GLU A 354 -19.10 5.55 -24.02
C GLU A 354 -18.66 6.63 -25.02
N ARG A 355 -17.36 6.68 -25.33
CA ARG A 355 -16.83 7.63 -26.32
C ARG A 355 -17.42 7.44 -27.70
N GLU A 356 -17.47 6.21 -28.21
CA GLU A 356 -17.98 5.95 -29.56
C GLU A 356 -19.48 6.25 -29.68
N LEU A 357 -20.29 5.98 -28.65
CA LEU A 357 -21.71 6.36 -28.62
C LEU A 357 -21.91 7.88 -28.71
N LEU A 358 -21.02 8.66 -28.09
CA LEU A 358 -21.02 10.13 -28.15
C LEU A 358 -20.49 10.65 -29.49
N GLU A 359 -19.33 10.15 -29.96
CA GLU A 359 -18.66 10.61 -31.19
C GLU A 359 -19.47 10.28 -32.44
N GLN A 360 -20.08 9.11 -32.52
CA GLN A 360 -20.95 8.73 -33.63
C GLN A 360 -22.31 9.45 -33.59
N GLY A 361 -22.56 10.24 -32.53
CA GLY A 361 -23.76 11.02 -32.33
C GLY A 361 -24.99 10.17 -32.07
N TYR A 362 -24.84 8.98 -31.49
CA TYR A 362 -25.98 8.18 -31.04
C TYR A 362 -26.55 8.72 -29.73
N LEU A 363 -25.68 9.21 -28.85
CA LEU A 363 -26.03 9.97 -27.66
C LEU A 363 -25.67 11.44 -27.87
N VAL A 364 -26.61 12.33 -27.55
CA VAL A 364 -26.42 13.78 -27.61
C VAL A 364 -26.74 14.39 -26.26
N ARG A 365 -26.04 15.48 -25.90
CA ARG A 365 -26.38 16.25 -24.70
C ARG A 365 -27.47 17.27 -25.05
N ASP A 366 -28.57 17.25 -24.32
CA ASP A 366 -29.64 18.23 -24.46
C ASP A 366 -29.21 19.63 -23.97
N SER A 367 -30.09 20.62 -24.11
CA SER A 367 -29.85 22.00 -23.66
C SER A 367 -29.71 22.15 -22.13
N ARG A 368 -29.99 21.10 -21.36
CA ARG A 368 -29.85 21.02 -19.90
C ARG A 368 -28.67 20.14 -19.48
N GLY A 369 -27.86 19.65 -20.42
CA GLY A 369 -26.69 18.79 -20.19
C GLY A 369 -27.01 17.30 -19.93
N SER A 370 -28.26 16.87 -20.10
CA SER A 370 -28.71 15.49 -19.96
C SER A 370 -28.48 14.68 -21.25
N LEU A 371 -28.22 13.37 -21.14
CA LEU A 371 -27.97 12.50 -22.30
C LEU A 371 -29.30 12.00 -22.90
N GLU A 372 -29.50 12.25 -24.19
CA GLU A 372 -30.65 11.82 -24.98
C GLU A 372 -30.20 10.99 -26.20
N LEU A 373 -31.07 10.08 -26.66
CA LEU A 373 -30.85 9.35 -27.92
C LEU A 373 -31.08 10.28 -29.11
N SER A 374 -30.17 10.26 -30.07
CA SER A 374 -30.31 11.06 -31.29
C SER A 374 -31.36 10.48 -32.24
N PRO A 375 -31.91 11.27 -33.17
CA PRO A 375 -32.80 10.76 -34.22
C PRO A 375 -32.18 9.69 -35.12
N ARG A 376 -30.84 9.58 -35.12
CA ARG A 376 -30.09 8.52 -35.81
C ARG A 376 -30.10 7.23 -34.98
N ALA A 377 -29.90 7.33 -33.67
CA ALA A 377 -29.99 6.21 -32.74
C ALA A 377 -31.40 5.59 -32.76
N VAL A 378 -32.45 6.40 -32.63
CA VAL A 378 -33.84 5.92 -32.62
C VAL A 378 -34.21 5.19 -33.92
N ARG A 379 -33.74 5.69 -35.08
CA ARG A 379 -33.98 5.04 -36.38
C ARG A 379 -33.27 3.70 -36.53
N ARG A 380 -32.16 3.49 -35.81
CA ARG A 380 -31.40 2.25 -35.86
C ARG A 380 -31.98 1.19 -34.91
N VAL A 381 -32.37 1.59 -33.71
CA VAL A 381 -33.02 0.72 -32.72
C VAL A 381 -34.41 0.27 -33.18
N GLY A 382 -35.13 1.12 -33.91
CA GLY A 382 -36.47 0.82 -34.42
C GLY A 382 -36.54 0.13 -35.78
N ALA A 383 -35.39 -0.20 -36.40
CA ALA A 383 -35.30 -0.90 -37.69
C ALA A 383 -34.92 -2.36 -37.46
#